data_AF-A0A1F8LS75-F1
#
_entry.id   AF-A0A1F8LS75-F1
#
_cell.length_a   1.000
_cell.length_b   1.000
_cell.length_c   1.000
_cell.angle_alpha   90.00
_cell.angle_beta   90.00
_cell.angle_gamma   90.00
#
_symmetry.space_group_name_H-M   'P 1'
#
loop_
_entity.id
_entity.type
_entity.pdbx_description
1 polymer ?
#
loop_
_entity_poly.entity_id
_entity_poly.type
_entity_poly.pdbx_seq_one_letter_code
_entity_poly.pdbx_strand_id
1 'polypeptide(L)'
;MAKVQSLVCQLCGSEVNSRSIEKHYVVPKEIMEQARIRRAKIVRLCPKCNAELRNWYNAKIASTTYDTQIKQFRQKLPAEMVKEYEGAYNRFARYKKTQRV
;
A
#
# COMPACT_ATOMS: atom_id res chain seq x y z
N MET A 1 -24.87 25.19 9.86
CA MET A 1 -24.19 23.92 10.25
C MET A 1 -23.48 23.37 9.02
N ALA A 2 -22.15 23.31 9.01
CA ALA A 2 -21.41 22.77 7.86
C ALA A 2 -21.69 21.27 7.74
N LYS A 3 -22.26 20.85 6.61
CA LYS A 3 -22.47 19.42 6.29
C LYS A 3 -21.09 18.76 6.20
N VAL A 4 -20.70 18.01 7.22
CA VAL A 4 -19.47 17.24 7.20
C VAL A 4 -19.68 16.09 6.22
N GLN A 5 -19.01 16.16 5.06
CA GLN A 5 -19.04 15.04 4.11
C GLN A 5 -18.32 13.84 4.73
N SER A 6 -18.99 12.69 4.80
CA SER A 6 -18.36 11.41 5.12
C SER A 6 -17.78 10.78 3.85
N LEU A 7 -16.68 10.06 3.99
CA LEU A 7 -16.08 9.25 2.93
C LEU A 7 -15.84 7.84 3.46
N VAL A 8 -15.98 6.86 2.57
CA VAL A 8 -15.82 5.45 2.90
C VAL A 8 -14.36 5.03 2.70
N CYS A 9 -13.77 4.38 3.71
CA CYS A 9 -12.47 3.74 3.58
C CYS A 9 -12.54 2.57 2.59
N GLN A 10 -11.64 2.53 1.60
CA GLN A 10 -11.66 1.48 0.57
C GLN A 10 -11.18 0.10 1.07
N LEU A 11 -10.62 0.00 2.28
CA LEU A 11 -10.17 -1.27 2.86
C LEU A 11 -11.19 -1.86 3.83
N CYS A 12 -11.57 -1.13 4.87
CA CYS A 12 -12.50 -1.63 5.89
C CYS A 12 -13.96 -1.26 5.64
N GLY A 13 -14.24 -0.33 4.72
CA GLY A 13 -15.60 0.14 4.43
C GLY A 13 -16.21 1.04 5.50
N SER A 14 -15.45 1.45 6.52
CA SER A 14 -15.94 2.40 7.53
C SER A 14 -16.12 3.78 6.94
N GLU A 15 -17.24 4.43 7.27
CA GLU A 15 -17.45 5.85 7.02
C GLU A 15 -16.65 6.69 8.01
N VAL A 16 -15.86 7.62 7.49
CA VAL A 16 -15.06 8.54 8.29
C VAL A 16 -15.25 9.95 7.77
N ASN A 17 -14.95 10.95 8.61
CA ASN A 17 -14.95 12.34 8.19
C ASN A 17 -14.00 12.51 7.00
N SER A 18 -14.44 13.18 5.93
CA SER A 18 -13.62 13.42 4.74
C SER A 18 -12.30 14.14 5.04
N ARG A 19 -12.23 14.93 6.12
CA ARG A 19 -10.99 15.57 6.59
C ARG A 19 -9.97 14.59 7.16
N SER A 20 -10.42 13.43 7.63
CA SER A 20 -9.59 12.39 8.23
C SER A 20 -9.18 11.30 7.24
N ILE A 21 -9.79 11.24 6.05
CA ILE A 21 -9.43 10.23 5.06
C ILE A 21 -8.14 10.63 4.33
N GLU A 22 -7.20 9.71 4.23
CA GLU A 22 -5.91 9.94 3.63
C GLU A 22 -5.84 9.31 2.23
N LYS A 23 -5.21 10.01 1.28
CA LYS A 23 -4.85 9.44 -0.02
C LYS A 23 -3.50 8.73 0.14
N HIS A 24 -3.50 7.41 -0.03
CA HIS A 24 -2.31 6.58 0.05
C HIS A 24 -1.91 6.08 -1.35
N TYR A 25 -0.64 6.26 -1.70
CA TYR A 25 -0.05 5.65 -2.89
C TYR A 25 0.30 4.20 -2.56
N VAL A 26 -0.31 3.24 -3.26
CA VAL A 26 -0.05 1.81 -3.01
C VAL A 26 1.42 1.48 -3.17
N VAL A 27 2.06 2.07 -4.19
CA VAL A 27 3.50 2.00 -4.42
C VAL A 27 4.07 3.40 -4.14
N PRO A 28 5.15 3.54 -3.34
CA PRO A 28 5.79 4.83 -3.10
C PRO A 28 6.23 5.52 -4.41
N LYS A 29 6.11 6.84 -4.46
CA LYS A 29 6.43 7.63 -5.65
C LYS A 29 7.86 7.43 -6.13
N GLU A 30 8.82 7.40 -5.20
CA GLU A 30 10.24 7.22 -5.51
C GLU A 30 10.50 5.91 -6.27
N ILE A 31 9.86 4.82 -5.85
CA ILE A 31 9.97 3.52 -6.51
C ILE A 31 9.31 3.55 -7.89
N MET A 32 8.18 4.22 -8.02
CA MET A 32 7.51 4.40 -9.32
C MET A 32 8.36 5.18 -10.31
N GLU A 33 9.00 6.26 -9.87
CA GLU A 33 9.87 7.10 -10.69
C GLU A 33 11.10 6.30 -11.13
N GLN A 34 11.75 5.58 -10.21
CA GLN A 34 12.87 4.69 -10.52
C GLN A 34 12.47 3.58 -11.51
N ALA A 35 11.25 3.05 -11.40
CA ALA A 35 10.71 2.04 -12.32
C ALA A 35 10.13 2.62 -13.62
N ARG A 36 10.15 3.95 -13.81
CA ARG A 36 9.52 4.67 -14.93
C ARG A 36 8.04 4.36 -15.11
N ILE A 37 7.33 4.05 -14.03
CA ILE A 37 5.89 3.77 -14.04
C ILE A 37 5.12 5.07 -13.86
N ARG A 38 4.26 5.39 -14.83
CA ARG A 38 3.45 6.63 -14.81
C ARG A 38 2.09 6.49 -14.12
N ARG A 39 1.57 5.27 -13.98
CA ARG A 39 0.23 5.01 -13.46
C ARG A 39 0.27 4.67 -11.97
N ALA A 40 -0.09 5.64 -11.12
CA ALA A 40 -0.16 5.45 -9.68
C ALA A 40 -1.52 4.87 -9.27
N LYS A 41 -1.49 3.76 -8.55
CA LYS A 41 -2.69 3.28 -7.84
C LYS A 41 -2.79 4.02 -6.51
N ILE A 42 -3.77 4.91 -6.41
CA ILE A 42 -4.06 5.72 -5.23
C ILE A 42 -5.35 5.23 -4.59
N VAL A 43 -5.33 5.04 -3.28
CA VAL A 43 -6.48 4.57 -2.49
C VAL A 43 -6.78 5.50 -1.33
N ARG A 44 -8.05 5.57 -0.93
CA ARG A 44 -8.53 6.39 0.18
C ARG A 44 -8.71 5.52 1.42
N LEU A 45 -7.94 5.82 2.46
CA LEU A 45 -7.87 5.02 3.68
C LEU A 45 -8.24 5.87 4.89
N CYS A 46 -8.93 5.27 5.87
CA CYS A 46 -9.02 5.87 7.19
C CYS A 46 -7.65 5.83 7.89
N PRO A 47 -7.39 6.69 8.89
CA PRO A 47 -6.09 6.77 9.56
C PRO A 47 -5.63 5.42 10.13
N LYS A 48 -6.57 4.65 10.69
CA LYS A 48 -6.29 3.31 11.23
C LYS A 48 -5.78 2.36 10.15
N CYS A 49 -6.49 2.23 9.02
CA CYS A 49 -6.08 1.36 7.93
C CYS A 49 -4.78 1.85 7.25
N ASN A 50 -4.55 3.16 7.18
CA ASN A 50 -3.33 3.73 6.65
C ASN A 50 -2.11 3.37 7.53
N ALA A 51 -2.24 3.51 8.86
CA ALA A 51 -1.20 3.13 9.81
C ALA A 51 -0.91 1.62 9.77
N GLU A 52 -1.95 0.78 9.78
CA GLU A 52 -1.79 -0.66 9.69
C GLU A 52 -1.15 -1.11 8.37
N LEU A 53 -1.51 -0.48 7.24
CA LEU A 53 -0.91 -0.77 5.94
C LEU A 53 0.59 -0.41 5.91
N ARG A 54 0.98 0.74 6.48
CA ARG A 54 2.39 1.13 6.60
C ARG A 54 3.19 0.12 7.42
N ASN A 55 2.65 -0.30 8.56
CA ASN A 55 3.27 -1.35 9.39
C ASN A 55 3.37 -2.67 8.63
N TRP A 56 2.34 -3.03 7.85
CA TRP A 56 2.35 -4.23 7.01
C TRP A 56 3.45 -4.18 5.95
N TYR A 57 3.64 -3.04 5.29
CA TYR A 57 4.73 -2.85 4.33
C TYR A 57 6.09 -2.99 4.99
N ASN A 58 6.33 -2.31 6.11
CA ASN A 58 7.58 -2.40 6.85
C ASN A 58 7.90 -3.84 7.28
N ALA A 59 6.89 -4.62 7.63
CA ALA A 59 7.06 -6.00 8.08
C ALA A 59 7.21 -7.03 6.94
N LYS A 60 6.68 -6.75 5.73
CA LYS A 60 6.54 -7.75 4.66
C LYS A 60 7.35 -7.45 3.41
N ILE A 61 7.81 -6.21 3.22
CA ILE A 61 8.57 -5.81 2.03
C ILE A 61 10.05 -5.79 2.37
N ALA A 62 10.78 -6.78 1.87
CA ALA A 62 12.24 -6.78 1.91
C ALA A 62 12.80 -6.02 0.70
N SER A 63 13.82 -5.19 0.92
CA SER A 63 14.54 -4.46 -0.14
C SER A 63 15.54 -5.34 -0.89
N THR A 64 15.89 -6.50 -0.34
CA THR A 64 16.81 -7.47 -0.94
C THR A 64 16.10 -8.75 -1.37
N THR A 65 16.67 -9.43 -2.34
CA THR A 65 16.24 -10.76 -2.79
C THR A 65 17.47 -11.63 -3.02
N TYR A 66 17.32 -12.94 -2.84
CA TYR A 66 18.39 -13.88 -3.16
C TYR A 66 18.40 -14.15 -4.67
N ASP A 67 19.53 -13.90 -5.31
CA ASP A 67 19.74 -14.19 -6.72
C ASP A 67 20.43 -15.55 -6.85
N THR A 68 19.73 -16.50 -7.45
CA THR A 68 20.23 -17.87 -7.61
C THR A 68 21.32 -17.99 -8.66
N GLN A 69 21.45 -17.04 -9.59
CA GLN A 69 22.48 -17.07 -10.63
C GLN A 69 23.84 -16.70 -10.04
N ILE A 70 23.89 -15.65 -9.22
CA ILE A 70 25.12 -15.22 -8.54
C ILE A 70 25.28 -15.78 -7.12
N LYS A 71 24.31 -16.57 -6.65
CA LYS A 71 24.24 -17.17 -5.31
C LYS A 71 24.41 -16.16 -4.17
N GLN A 72 23.93 -14.93 -4.34
CA GLN A 72 24.10 -13.84 -3.40
C GLN A 72 22.81 -13.03 -3.23
N PHE A 73 22.70 -12.32 -2.11
CA PHE A 73 21.64 -11.34 -1.93
C PHE A 73 21.97 -10.07 -2.73
N ARG A 74 21.03 -9.63 -3.54
CA ARG A 74 21.10 -8.34 -4.24
C ARG A 74 19.94 -7.45 -3.84
N GLN A 75 20.09 -6.15 -4.08
CA GLN A 75 18.94 -5.24 -4.01
C GLN A 75 17.93 -5.61 -5.10
N LYS A 76 16.65 -5.54 -4.74
CA LYS A 76 15.56 -5.69 -5.70
C LYS A 76 15.57 -4.51 -6.66
N LEU A 77 15.35 -4.80 -7.94
CA LEU A 77 15.16 -3.78 -8.94
C LEU A 77 13.88 -2.98 -8.65
N PRO A 78 13.79 -1.71 -9.07
CA PRO A 78 12.57 -0.91 -8.89
C PRO A 78 11.30 -1.61 -9.40
N ALA A 79 11.38 -2.29 -10.54
CA ALA A 79 10.27 -3.07 -11.09
C ALA A 79 9.86 -4.28 -10.22
N GLU A 80 10.80 -4.91 -9.53
CA GLU A 80 10.51 -5.98 -8.56
C GLU A 80 9.84 -5.39 -7.31
N MET A 81 10.35 -4.26 -6.82
CA MET A 81 9.78 -3.54 -5.69
C MET A 81 8.33 -3.11 -5.93
N VAL A 82 8.00 -2.62 -7.14
CA VAL A 82 6.62 -2.28 -7.51
C VAL A 82 5.69 -3.49 -7.29
N LYS A 83 6.06 -4.66 -7.81
CA LYS A 83 5.27 -5.89 -7.68
C LYS A 83 5.12 -6.30 -6.22
N GLU A 84 6.16 -6.12 -5.41
CA GLU A 84 6.14 -6.42 -3.98
C GLU A 84 5.17 -5.51 -3.22
N TYR A 85 5.18 -4.21 -3.49
CA TYR A 85 4.22 -3.25 -2.91
C TYR A 85 2.78 -3.57 -3.31
N GLU A 86 2.53 -3.80 -4.60
CA GLU A 86 1.19 -4.16 -5.08
C GLU A 86 0.70 -5.49 -4.50
N GLY A 87 1.58 -6.50 -4.43
CA GLY A 87 1.29 -7.80 -3.84
C GLY A 87 1.04 -7.72 -2.33
N ALA A 88 1.84 -6.94 -1.60
CA ALA A 88 1.64 -6.68 -0.18
C ALA A 88 0.30 -5.98 0.08
N TYR A 89 -0.04 -4.97 -0.73
CA TYR A 89 -1.31 -4.28 -0.65
C TYR A 89 -2.49 -5.21 -0.90
N ASN A 90 -2.45 -6.00 -1.98
CA ASN A 90 -3.54 -6.91 -2.32
C ASN A 90 -3.76 -7.96 -1.22
N ARG A 91 -2.68 -8.47 -0.61
CA ARG A 91 -2.77 -9.38 0.55
C ARG A 91 -3.40 -8.70 1.75
N PHE A 92 -2.95 -7.50 2.10
CA PHE A 92 -3.53 -6.73 3.21
C PHE A 92 -5.00 -6.39 2.98
N ALA A 93 -5.37 -5.99 1.76
CA ALA A 93 -6.74 -5.68 1.40
C ALA A 93 -7.67 -6.90 1.51
N ARG A 94 -7.19 -8.09 1.11
CA ARG A 94 -7.93 -9.34 1.32
C ARG A 94 -8.08 -9.65 2.81
N TYR A 95 -7.00 -9.56 3.58
CA TYR A 95 -7.03 -9.76 5.03
C TYR A 95 -8.06 -8.86 5.73
N LYS A 96 -8.10 -7.57 5.38
CA LYS A 96 -9.09 -6.63 5.93
C LYS A 96 -10.52 -6.92 5.52
N LYS A 97 -10.75 -7.44 4.31
CA LYS A 97 -12.08 -7.87 3.87
C LYS A 97 -12.56 -9.10 4.65
N THR A 98 -11.67 -10.07 4.93
CA THR A 98 -12.01 -11.25 5.72
C THR A 98 -12.33 -10.88 7.18
N GLN A 99 -11.69 -9.85 7.74
CA GLN A 99 -12.02 -9.34 9.08
C GLN A 99 -13.32 -8.52 9.17
N ARG A 100 -14.01 -8.28 8.05
CA ARG A 100 -15.27 -7.55 8.01
C ARG A 100 -16.49 -8.44 8.24
N VAL A 101 -16.28 -9.76 8.40
CA VAL A 101 -17.29 -10.77 8.71
C VAL A 101 -17.46 -10.87 10.22
#